data_AF-A0A6D2X0X0-F1
#
_entry.id   AF-A0A6D2X0X0-F1
#
_cell.length_a   1.000
_cell.length_b   1.000
_cell.length_c   1.000
_cell.angle_alpha   90.00
_cell.angle_beta   90.00
_cell.angle_gamma   90.00
#
_symmetry.space_group_name_H-M   'P 1'
#
loop_
_entity.id
_entity.type
_entity.pdbx_description
1 polymer ?
#
loop_
_entity_poly.entity_id
_entity_poly.type
_entity_poly.pdbx_seq_one_letter_code
_entity_poly.pdbx_strand_id
1 'polypeptide(L)'
;MGEKAVPLLRRRRVKRSCPSCGSELGVEEKRGKGNPISIQLFPPELVEHIISFLPVRDLVALGQTCRYFHEVCDGEGVWRRICRRLSPRLQDQDTKCLYFQAFGGRRRCLSKSVAPLLAHGYRRFLPTKDHVFILDYVGTLFFLKNALVSTLGQMQWKRACRYVVLCRGAKDFASDPRCDTVYRKYLYVLATREQQEVVGTTSSRACDCVEVYLQSSGQRVFKMTFHHSMTFKQIVLVGQETQRALLLLTEEGKIYSLVVNETQLDQPRSYTVQLALRKVSHYLPHLRVACMTSNQSSTLYVTDPILCSWLQPPWPGG
;
A
#
# COMPACT_ATOMS: atom_id res chain seq x y z
N MET A 1 62.06 5.21 -19.84
CA MET A 1 61.40 4.69 -18.64
C MET A 1 60.22 5.60 -18.37
N GLY A 2 58.95 5.24 -18.51
CA GLY A 2 58.30 3.95 -18.47
C GLY A 2 57.16 4.09 -17.46
N GLU A 3 55.97 4.53 -17.88
CA GLU A 3 54.73 4.29 -17.14
C GLU A 3 53.48 4.51 -18.01
N LYS A 4 53.03 3.36 -18.54
CA LYS A 4 51.67 2.89 -18.81
C LYS A 4 50.55 3.93 -19.00
N ALA A 5 50.13 4.04 -20.26
CA ALA A 5 48.81 4.49 -20.65
C ALA A 5 47.72 3.56 -20.06
N VAL A 6 46.79 4.12 -19.29
CA VAL A 6 45.57 3.45 -18.84
C VAL A 6 44.55 3.47 -19.99
N PRO A 7 44.03 2.31 -20.46
CA PRO A 7 43.08 2.32 -21.57
C PRO A 7 41.71 2.81 -21.10
N LEU A 8 41.20 3.84 -21.76
CA LEU A 8 39.78 4.22 -21.74
C LEU A 8 38.93 3.02 -22.18
N LEU A 9 38.25 2.40 -21.23
CA LEU A 9 37.23 1.38 -21.47
C LEU A 9 36.11 1.99 -22.34
N ARG A 10 36.23 1.79 -23.65
CA ARG A 10 35.16 1.98 -24.63
C ARG A 10 33.94 1.21 -24.14
N ARG A 11 32.90 1.93 -23.68
CA ARG A 11 31.56 1.38 -23.51
C ARG A 11 31.12 0.79 -24.85
N ARG A 12 31.17 -0.53 -24.99
CA ARG A 12 30.48 -1.26 -26.07
C ARG A 12 28.99 -0.94 -25.96
N ARG A 13 28.52 0.03 -26.74
CA ARG A 13 27.09 0.17 -27.06
C ARG A 13 26.71 -1.05 -27.87
N VAL A 14 26.18 -2.07 -27.20
CA VAL A 14 25.47 -3.15 -27.87
C VAL A 14 24.21 -2.53 -28.45
N LYS A 15 24.23 -2.29 -29.76
CA LYS A 15 23.06 -1.87 -30.55
C LYS A 15 22.11 -3.08 -30.53
N ARG A 16 21.12 -3.08 -29.64
CA ARG A 16 20.03 -4.06 -29.71
C ARG A 16 19.17 -3.70 -30.92
N SER A 17 19.37 -4.41 -32.02
CA SER A 17 18.41 -4.41 -33.13
C SER A 17 17.17 -5.17 -32.66
N CYS A 18 16.05 -4.47 -32.47
CA CYS A 18 14.75 -5.11 -32.45
C CYS A 18 14.44 -5.59 -33.87
N PRO A 19 14.05 -6.85 -34.09
CA PRO A 19 13.44 -7.22 -35.36
C PRO A 19 12.09 -6.51 -35.44
N SER A 20 11.93 -5.65 -36.44
CA SER A 20 10.63 -5.12 -36.83
C SER A 20 9.70 -6.28 -37.23
N CYS A 21 8.46 -6.27 -36.76
CA CYS A 21 7.39 -7.09 -37.33
C CYS A 21 7.23 -6.74 -38.81
N GLY A 22 7.87 -7.53 -39.68
CA GLY A 22 7.62 -7.56 -41.11
C GLY A 22 6.73 -8.76 -41.43
N SER A 23 5.58 -8.48 -42.01
CA SER A 23 4.72 -9.46 -42.66
C SER A 23 5.32 -9.83 -44.01
N GLU A 24 5.92 -11.01 -44.15
CA GLU A 24 6.17 -11.62 -45.46
C GLU A 24 5.89 -13.12 -45.44
N LEU A 25 5.20 -13.54 -46.50
CA LEU A 25 4.70 -14.86 -46.80
C LEU A 25 5.83 -15.78 -47.27
N GLY A 26 5.80 -17.03 -46.80
CA GLY A 26 6.36 -18.18 -47.51
C GLY A 26 7.85 -18.47 -47.30
N VAL A 27 8.13 -19.54 -46.56
CA VAL A 27 8.91 -20.73 -46.96
C VAL A 27 9.14 -21.57 -45.70
N GLU A 28 8.65 -22.81 -45.70
CA GLU A 28 8.86 -23.78 -44.63
C GLU A 28 10.35 -24.15 -44.51
N GLU A 29 10.95 -23.91 -43.35
CA GLU A 29 12.02 -24.76 -42.82
C GLU A 29 11.56 -25.36 -41.49
N LYS A 30 11.25 -26.66 -41.52
CA LYS A 30 10.97 -27.49 -40.34
C LYS A 30 12.25 -27.70 -39.52
N ARG A 31 12.64 -26.72 -38.70
CA ARG A 31 13.40 -26.99 -37.48
C ARG A 31 12.41 -27.18 -36.34
N GLY A 32 12.42 -28.35 -35.71
CA GLY A 32 11.54 -28.72 -34.61
C GLY A 32 11.43 -27.60 -33.58
N LYS A 33 10.32 -26.88 -33.62
CA LYS A 33 10.01 -25.79 -32.71
C LYS A 33 9.66 -26.45 -31.38
N GLY A 34 10.67 -26.73 -30.56
CA GLY A 34 10.46 -27.20 -29.19
C GLY A 34 9.44 -26.29 -28.52
N ASN A 35 8.42 -26.89 -27.89
CA ASN A 35 7.36 -26.12 -27.24
C ASN A 35 8.00 -25.07 -26.32
N PRO A 36 7.58 -23.79 -26.38
CA PRO A 36 8.16 -22.76 -25.53
C PRO A 36 7.88 -23.13 -24.08
N ILE A 37 8.95 -23.41 -23.32
CA ILE A 37 8.84 -23.73 -21.90
C ILE A 37 8.45 -22.45 -21.17
N SER A 38 7.30 -22.47 -20.51
CA SER A 38 6.85 -21.37 -19.66
C SER A 38 7.73 -21.31 -18.40
N ILE A 39 8.18 -20.12 -18.03
CA ILE A 39 8.90 -19.88 -16.77
C ILE A 39 8.07 -20.27 -15.54
N GLN A 40 6.73 -20.35 -15.66
CA GLN A 40 5.83 -20.81 -14.59
C GLN A 40 5.98 -22.30 -14.27
N LEU A 41 6.61 -23.07 -15.16
CA LEU A 41 6.89 -24.50 -14.96
C LEU A 41 8.15 -24.74 -14.12
N PHE A 42 8.91 -23.69 -13.82
CA PHE A 42 10.07 -23.83 -12.95
C PHE A 42 9.63 -23.95 -11.48
N PRO A 43 10.41 -24.66 -10.65
CA PRO A 43 10.28 -24.64 -9.20
C PRO A 43 10.13 -23.20 -8.67
N PRO A 44 9.21 -22.93 -7.74
CA PRO A 44 8.96 -21.58 -7.21
C PRO A 44 10.24 -20.89 -6.74
N GLU A 45 11.16 -21.62 -6.10
CA GLU A 45 12.42 -21.09 -5.59
C GLU A 45 13.34 -20.57 -6.70
N LEU A 46 13.31 -21.22 -7.86
CA LEU A 46 14.06 -20.79 -9.05
C LEU A 46 13.41 -19.57 -9.70
N VAL A 47 12.07 -19.53 -9.76
CA VAL A 47 11.35 -18.34 -10.26
C VAL A 47 11.65 -17.15 -9.35
N GLU A 48 11.56 -17.31 -8.03
CA GLU A 48 11.90 -16.27 -7.06
C GLU A 48 13.34 -15.78 -7.21
N HIS A 49 14.29 -16.69 -7.47
CA HIS A 49 15.68 -16.34 -7.72
C HIS A 49 15.83 -15.49 -8.99
N ILE A 50 15.21 -15.90 -10.09
CA ILE A 50 15.25 -15.18 -11.38
C ILE A 50 14.67 -13.77 -11.21
N ILE A 51 13.48 -13.64 -10.61
CA ILE A 51 12.82 -12.34 -10.46
C ILE A 51 13.53 -11.44 -9.45
N SER A 52 14.28 -11.99 -8.50
CA SER A 52 15.08 -11.19 -7.56
C SER A 52 16.16 -10.34 -8.25
N PHE A 53 16.51 -10.65 -9.50
CA PHE A 53 17.42 -9.84 -10.30
C PHE A 53 16.76 -8.64 -10.99
N LEU A 54 15.43 -8.63 -11.11
CA LEU A 54 14.71 -7.54 -11.74
C LEU A 54 14.84 -6.23 -10.94
N PRO A 55 14.78 -5.06 -11.62
CA PRO A 55 14.49 -3.80 -10.96
C PRO A 55 13.13 -3.85 -10.28
N VAL A 56 12.99 -3.20 -9.12
CA VAL A 56 11.72 -3.19 -8.34
C VAL A 56 10.52 -2.75 -9.19
N ARG A 57 10.71 -1.76 -10.07
CA ARG A 57 9.65 -1.30 -10.99
C ARG A 57 9.15 -2.42 -11.90
N ASP A 58 10.07 -3.21 -12.44
CA ASP A 58 9.74 -4.25 -13.41
C ASP A 58 9.17 -5.50 -12.70
N LEU A 59 9.49 -5.68 -11.41
CA LEU A 59 8.87 -6.68 -10.54
C LEU A 59 7.40 -6.37 -10.25
N VAL A 60 7.07 -5.11 -9.97
CA VAL A 60 5.67 -4.67 -9.82
C VAL A 60 4.90 -4.86 -11.12
N ALA A 61 5.50 -4.53 -12.26
CA ALA A 61 4.91 -4.76 -13.57
C ALA A 61 4.68 -6.26 -13.85
N LEU A 62 5.63 -7.12 -13.45
CA LEU A 62 5.49 -8.58 -13.57
C LEU A 62 4.33 -9.11 -12.70
N GLY A 63 4.19 -8.64 -11.46
CA GLY A 63 3.09 -9.03 -10.58
C GLY A 63 1.70 -8.65 -11.10
N GLN A 64 1.60 -7.67 -12.00
CA GLN A 64 0.35 -7.29 -12.65
C GLN A 64 -0.03 -8.18 -13.84
N THR A 65 0.84 -9.11 -14.27
CA THR A 65 0.60 -9.93 -15.47
C THR A 65 -0.33 -11.11 -15.21
N CYS A 66 -0.19 -11.81 -14.08
CA CYS A 66 -1.07 -12.91 -13.69
C CYS A 66 -1.01 -13.18 -12.19
N ARG A 67 -1.97 -13.94 -11.67
CA ARG A 67 -2.07 -14.31 -10.26
C ARG A 67 -0.83 -15.04 -9.74
N TYR A 68 -0.29 -15.98 -10.52
CA TYR A 68 0.93 -16.71 -10.13
C TYR A 68 2.09 -15.74 -9.90
N PHE A 69 2.37 -14.84 -10.86
CA PHE A 69 3.45 -13.87 -10.67
C PHE A 69 3.15 -12.84 -9.60
N HIS A 70 1.89 -12.49 -9.37
CA HIS A 70 1.51 -11.67 -8.22
C HIS A 70 1.94 -12.33 -6.90
N GLU A 71 1.57 -13.60 -6.70
CA GLU A 71 1.90 -14.38 -5.49
C GLU A 71 3.41 -14.56 -5.33
N VAL A 72 4.13 -14.90 -6.41
CA VAL A 72 5.60 -15.06 -6.37
C VAL A 72 6.28 -13.70 -6.12
N CYS A 73 5.84 -12.60 -6.73
CA CYS A 73 6.41 -11.27 -6.53
C CYS A 73 6.13 -10.71 -5.12
N ASP A 74 5.04 -11.13 -4.47
CA ASP A 74 4.72 -10.78 -3.07
C ASP A 74 5.45 -11.70 -2.06
N GLY A 75 6.07 -12.78 -2.54
CA GLY A 75 6.82 -13.74 -1.73
C GLY A 75 8.03 -13.14 -1.01
N GLU A 76 8.17 -13.45 0.28
CA GLU A 76 9.24 -12.91 1.13
C GLU A 76 10.65 -13.28 0.63
N GLY A 77 10.80 -14.48 0.05
CA GLY A 77 12.08 -14.98 -0.47
C GLY A 77 12.68 -14.09 -1.55
N VAL A 78 11.84 -13.46 -2.37
CA VAL A 78 12.25 -12.53 -3.43
C VAL A 78 12.83 -11.26 -2.86
N TRP A 79 12.10 -10.66 -1.92
CA TRP A 79 12.50 -9.42 -1.27
C TRP A 79 13.75 -9.61 -0.42
N ARG A 80 13.88 -10.76 0.27
CA ARG A 80 15.11 -11.11 1.00
C ARG A 80 16.34 -11.15 0.10
N ARG A 81 16.22 -11.77 -1.08
CA ARG A 81 17.32 -11.82 -2.07
C ARG A 81 17.62 -10.44 -2.66
N ILE A 82 16.60 -9.65 -3.00
CA ILE A 82 16.78 -8.25 -3.44
C ILE A 82 17.51 -7.44 -2.38
N CYS A 83 17.19 -7.65 -1.10
CA CYS A 83 17.82 -6.95 0.01
C CYS A 83 19.29 -7.27 0.19
N ARG A 84 19.62 -8.56 0.25
CA ARG A 84 21.01 -9.01 0.32
C ARG A 84 21.84 -8.47 -0.86
N ARG A 85 21.24 -8.42 -2.06
CA ARG A 85 21.90 -7.90 -3.27
C ARG A 85 22.12 -6.38 -3.22
N LEU A 86 21.12 -5.61 -2.80
CA LEU A 86 21.19 -4.14 -2.81
C LEU A 86 21.93 -3.57 -1.59
N SER A 87 21.94 -4.30 -0.48
CA SER A 87 22.65 -3.92 0.74
C SER A 87 23.17 -5.17 1.47
N PRO A 88 24.39 -5.62 1.16
CA PRO A 88 25.00 -6.82 1.77
C PRO A 88 25.22 -6.72 3.28
N ARG A 89 25.07 -5.53 3.86
CA ARG A 89 25.30 -5.24 5.29
C ARG A 89 24.00 -5.24 6.12
N LEU A 90 22.82 -5.35 5.50
CA LEU A 90 21.56 -5.54 6.21
C LEU A 90 21.50 -7.02 6.66
N GLN A 91 21.47 -7.25 7.97
CA GLN A 91 21.21 -8.58 8.52
C GLN A 91 19.79 -9.04 8.19
N ASP A 92 19.53 -10.34 8.36
CA ASP A 92 18.36 -11.10 7.87
C ASP A 92 16.97 -10.60 8.36
N GLN A 93 16.91 -9.49 9.11
CA GLN A 93 15.71 -8.88 9.69
C GLN A 93 15.16 -7.70 8.86
N ASP A 94 15.93 -7.13 7.92
CA ASP A 94 15.61 -5.83 7.31
C ASP A 94 15.26 -5.91 5.81
N THR A 95 14.34 -6.80 5.44
CA THR A 95 13.99 -7.07 4.03
C THR A 95 13.14 -5.98 3.35
N LYS A 96 12.79 -4.90 4.05
CA LYS A 96 11.78 -3.94 3.58
C LYS A 96 12.21 -2.47 3.66
N CYS A 97 13.45 -2.18 4.04
CA CYS A 97 14.00 -0.82 4.03
C CYS A 97 14.31 -0.26 2.63
N LEU A 98 14.18 -1.07 1.56
CA LEU A 98 14.57 -0.71 0.19
C LEU A 98 13.51 0.00 -0.64
N TYR A 99 12.28 0.18 -0.13
CA TYR A 99 11.23 0.88 -0.88
C TYR A 99 11.53 2.38 -1.10
N PHE A 100 12.58 2.93 -0.49
CA PHE A 100 13.05 4.28 -0.77
C PHE A 100 14.14 4.32 -1.86
N GLN A 101 13.84 3.82 -3.06
CA GLN A 101 14.56 4.25 -4.26
C GLN A 101 13.77 5.40 -4.89
N ALA A 102 14.35 6.60 -4.92
CA ALA A 102 13.78 7.70 -5.67
C ALA A 102 13.58 7.24 -7.14
N PHE A 103 12.33 7.32 -7.62
CA PHE A 103 12.01 7.16 -9.04
C PHE A 103 12.78 8.23 -9.82
N GLY A 104 13.99 7.91 -10.26
CA GLY A 104 14.87 8.89 -10.91
C GLY A 104 16.35 8.55 -10.86
N GLY A 105 16.73 7.33 -11.27
CA GLY A 105 17.99 6.96 -11.95
C GLY A 105 19.38 7.39 -11.43
N ARG A 106 19.50 8.26 -10.43
CA ARG A 106 20.78 8.71 -9.86
C ARG A 106 20.88 8.18 -8.45
N ARG A 107 21.81 7.24 -8.26
CA ARG A 107 22.35 6.85 -6.95
C ARG A 107 23.02 8.07 -6.32
N ARG A 108 22.25 8.94 -5.68
CA ARG A 108 22.77 9.76 -4.59
C ARG A 108 22.65 8.88 -3.36
N CYS A 109 23.75 8.74 -2.63
CA CYS A 109 23.87 7.95 -1.41
C CYS A 109 22.54 7.94 -0.64
N LEU A 110 22.08 6.76 -0.22
CA LEU A 110 20.94 6.63 0.68
C LEU A 110 21.24 7.51 1.90
N SER A 111 20.73 8.75 1.88
CA SER A 111 20.80 9.65 3.03
C SER A 111 20.16 8.85 4.15
N LYS A 112 20.89 8.50 5.22
CA LYS A 112 20.46 7.64 6.33
C LYS A 112 18.94 7.76 6.51
N SER A 113 18.19 6.93 5.79
CA SER A 113 16.75 7.10 5.72
C SER A 113 16.30 6.66 7.08
N VAL A 114 15.42 7.44 7.70
CA VAL A 114 14.71 6.98 8.88
C VAL A 114 13.76 5.89 8.41
N ALA A 115 14.32 4.70 8.21
CA ALA A 115 13.58 3.48 8.20
C ALA A 115 13.17 3.27 9.66
N PRO A 116 11.88 3.22 10.00
CA PRO A 116 11.47 2.63 11.25
C PRO A 116 12.02 1.20 11.25
N LEU A 117 13.17 0.98 11.91
CA LEU A 117 13.80 -0.34 12.07
C LEU A 117 12.85 -1.35 12.74
N LEU A 118 11.78 -0.86 13.36
CA LEU A 118 10.71 -1.62 13.99
C LEU A 118 9.55 -2.01 13.04
N ALA A 119 9.56 -1.56 11.78
CA ALA A 119 8.46 -1.82 10.86
C ALA A 119 8.58 -3.22 10.23
N HIS A 120 7.55 -4.03 10.41
CA HIS A 120 7.49 -5.41 9.90
C HIS A 120 7.11 -5.47 8.41
N GLY A 121 7.43 -4.40 7.68
CA GLY A 121 7.06 -4.19 6.29
C GLY A 121 5.88 -3.30 6.05
N TYR A 122 5.86 -2.64 4.91
CA TYR A 122 4.90 -1.60 4.65
C TYR A 122 3.72 -2.10 3.82
N ARG A 123 2.52 -1.99 4.39
CA ARG A 123 1.25 -2.35 3.76
C ARG A 123 0.65 -1.20 2.98
N ARG A 124 0.74 0.03 3.53
CA ARG A 124 0.13 1.23 2.91
C ARG A 124 0.92 2.48 3.23
N PHE A 125 0.98 3.40 2.28
CA PHE A 125 1.64 4.70 2.41
C PHE A 125 0.69 5.84 2.06
N LEU A 126 0.85 6.97 2.73
CA LEU A 126 0.22 8.23 2.34
C LEU A 126 1.26 9.35 2.44
N PRO A 127 1.86 9.76 1.32
CA PRO A 127 2.66 10.96 1.27
C PRO A 127 1.74 12.20 1.29
N THR A 128 2.16 13.18 2.06
CA THR A 128 1.60 14.54 2.10
C THR A 128 2.74 15.53 1.86
N LYS A 129 2.44 16.82 1.77
CA LYS A 129 3.46 17.87 1.57
C LYS A 129 4.58 17.81 2.61
N ASP A 130 4.22 17.71 3.88
CA ASP A 130 5.16 17.86 5.01
C ASP A 130 5.40 16.55 5.78
N HIS A 131 4.58 15.53 5.53
CA HIS A 131 4.57 14.29 6.30
C HIS A 131 4.41 13.05 5.42
N VAL A 132 4.90 11.91 5.89
CA VAL A 132 4.63 10.60 5.30
C VAL A 132 4.04 9.70 6.38
N PHE A 133 2.89 9.10 6.09
CA PHE A 133 2.27 8.08 6.94
C PHE A 133 2.53 6.70 6.36
N ILE A 134 2.90 5.76 7.21
CA ILE A 134 3.24 4.40 6.81
C ILE A 134 2.56 3.42 7.75
N LEU A 135 1.72 2.55 7.21
CA LEU A 135 1.11 1.44 7.95
C LEU A 135 1.90 0.17 7.65
N ASP A 136 2.33 -0.53 8.70
CA ASP A 136 2.99 -1.83 8.56
C ASP A 136 1.99 -3.01 8.57
N TYR A 137 2.48 -4.23 8.28
CA TYR A 137 1.66 -5.45 8.28
C TYR A 137 1.22 -5.90 9.68
N VAL A 138 1.86 -5.43 10.74
CA VAL A 138 1.51 -5.73 12.14
C VAL A 138 0.43 -4.77 12.67
N GLY A 139 0.15 -3.69 11.93
CA GLY A 139 -0.83 -2.67 12.32
C GLY A 139 -0.23 -1.51 13.11
N THR A 140 1.05 -1.22 12.92
CA THR A 140 1.72 -0.04 13.43
C THR A 140 1.68 1.07 12.38
N LEU A 141 1.06 2.19 12.74
CA LEU A 141 1.00 3.39 11.91
C LEU A 141 2.08 4.37 12.34
N PHE A 142 3.06 4.58 11.46
CA PHE A 142 4.16 5.51 11.64
C PHE A 142 3.83 6.88 11.02
N PHE A 143 4.24 7.93 11.72
CA PHE A 143 4.19 9.31 11.30
C PHE A 143 5.61 9.85 11.13
N LEU A 144 6.00 10.16 9.89
CA LEU A 144 7.32 10.68 9.56
C LEU A 144 7.20 12.14 9.17
N LYS A 145 7.85 13.03 9.93
CA LYS A 145 7.83 14.47 9.67
C LYS A 145 9.09 14.90 8.93
N ASN A 146 8.90 15.67 7.85
CA ASN A 146 10.01 16.37 7.20
C ASN A 146 10.51 17.47 8.14
N ALA A 147 11.83 17.62 8.26
CA ALA A 147 12.41 18.67 9.09
C ALA A 147 13.20 19.65 8.22
N LEU A 148 13.08 20.93 8.52
CA LEU A 148 14.04 21.94 8.12
C LEU A 148 15.26 21.80 9.04
N VAL A 149 16.40 21.42 8.48
CA VAL A 149 17.66 21.34 9.21
C VAL A 149 18.56 22.44 8.69
N SER A 150 19.03 23.30 9.58
CA SER A 150 20.07 24.28 9.26
C SER A 150 21.43 23.61 9.43
N THR A 151 22.18 23.51 8.34
CA THR A 151 23.60 23.10 8.38
C THR A 151 24.42 24.27 7.86
N LEU A 152 25.33 24.81 8.69
CA LEU A 152 26.24 25.91 8.32
C LEU A 152 25.52 27.14 7.72
N GLY A 153 24.42 27.57 8.34
CA GLY A 153 23.67 28.76 7.89
C GLY A 153 22.82 28.56 6.62
N GLN A 154 22.85 27.36 6.01
CA GLN A 154 21.97 26.99 4.91
C GLN A 154 20.82 26.12 5.42
N MET A 155 19.59 26.58 5.25
CA MET A 155 18.38 25.81 5.53
C MET A 155 18.19 24.74 4.45
N GLN A 156 18.26 23.47 4.83
CA GLN A 156 17.98 22.35 3.95
C GLN A 156 16.79 21.55 4.48
N TRP A 157 15.83 21.26 3.59
CA TRP A 157 14.77 20.30 3.88
C TRP A 157 15.36 18.90 3.93
N LYS A 158 15.40 18.30 5.12
CA LYS A 158 15.78 16.91 5.30
C LYS A 158 14.50 16.07 5.44
N ARG A 159 14.26 15.23 4.43
CA ARG A 159 13.08 14.35 4.38
C ARG A 159 13.12 13.36 5.53
N ALA A 160 11.99 13.20 6.21
CA ALA A 160 11.75 12.20 7.26
C ALA A 160 12.91 12.06 8.29
N CYS A 161 13.14 13.09 9.12
CA CYS A 161 14.26 13.07 10.07
C CYS A 161 14.01 12.29 11.36
N ARG A 162 12.74 12.07 11.70
CA ARG A 162 12.25 11.38 12.89
C ARG A 162 10.93 10.69 12.54
N TYR A 163 10.68 9.53 13.14
CA TYR A 163 9.37 8.89 13.10
C TYR A 163 8.77 8.85 14.51
N VAL A 164 7.45 8.87 14.56
CA VAL A 164 6.66 8.64 15.77
C VAL A 164 5.67 7.52 15.48
N VAL A 165 5.41 6.66 16.45
CA VAL A 165 4.31 5.68 16.36
C VAL A 165 3.02 6.40 16.72
N LEU A 166 2.13 6.57 15.74
CA LEU A 166 0.89 7.33 15.87
C LEU A 166 -0.26 6.44 16.38
N CYS A 167 -0.32 5.20 15.90
CA CYS A 167 -1.32 4.21 16.31
C CYS A 167 -0.74 2.79 16.26
N ARG A 168 -1.12 1.94 17.23
CA ARG A 168 -0.89 0.48 17.21
C ARG A 168 -2.23 -0.23 17.05
N GLY A 169 -2.24 -1.38 16.38
CA GLY A 169 -3.48 -2.11 16.06
C GLY A 169 -4.30 -1.46 14.94
N ALA A 170 -3.68 -0.61 14.13
CA ALA A 170 -4.31 0.02 12.98
C ALA A 170 -4.54 -1.03 11.87
N LYS A 171 -5.79 -1.14 11.42
CA LYS A 171 -6.19 -2.01 10.31
C LYS A 171 -6.09 -1.29 8.98
N ASP A 172 -6.50 -0.03 8.96
CA ASP A 172 -6.47 0.82 7.77
C ASP A 172 -6.55 2.30 8.14
N PHE A 173 -6.29 3.20 7.20
CA PHE A 173 -6.40 4.64 7.42
C PHE A 173 -6.80 5.40 6.16
N ALA A 174 -7.45 6.55 6.34
CA ALA A 174 -7.94 7.42 5.28
C ALA A 174 -7.60 8.89 5.56
N SER A 175 -7.47 9.66 4.48
CA SER A 175 -7.32 11.11 4.46
C SER A 175 -8.17 11.65 3.31
N ASP A 176 -8.33 12.97 3.24
CA ASP A 176 -8.94 13.60 2.07
C ASP A 176 -8.27 13.13 0.77
N PRO A 177 -9.04 12.60 -0.20
CA PRO A 177 -8.50 12.16 -1.48
C PRO A 177 -7.94 13.32 -2.31
N ARG A 178 -8.36 14.56 -2.06
CA ARG A 178 -7.83 15.76 -2.72
C ARG A 178 -6.36 15.96 -2.32
N CYS A 179 -5.55 16.41 -3.27
CA CYS A 179 -4.12 16.65 -3.06
C CYS A 179 -3.80 17.95 -2.33
N ASP A 180 -4.80 18.80 -2.07
CA ASP A 180 -4.61 20.09 -1.40
C ASP A 180 -4.41 19.92 0.11
N THR A 181 -3.36 20.56 0.63
CA THR A 181 -3.05 20.63 2.05
C THR A 181 -4.10 21.35 2.87
N VAL A 182 -4.87 22.26 2.27
CA VAL A 182 -5.96 22.99 2.96
C VAL A 182 -7.04 22.02 3.45
N TYR A 183 -7.31 20.95 2.68
CA TYR A 183 -8.37 20.00 3.00
C TYR A 183 -7.90 18.77 3.82
N ARG A 184 -6.58 18.61 4.00
CA ARG A 184 -5.96 17.49 4.71
C ARG A 184 -5.61 17.86 6.15
N LYS A 185 -6.61 18.25 6.92
CA LYS A 185 -6.47 18.58 8.34
C LYS A 185 -6.34 17.33 9.22
N TYR A 186 -7.11 16.29 8.90
CA TYR A 186 -7.26 15.10 9.73
C TYR A 186 -6.86 13.81 9.01
N LEU A 187 -6.35 12.87 9.81
CA LEU A 187 -6.09 11.49 9.45
C LEU A 187 -7.09 10.60 10.22
N TYR A 188 -7.84 9.79 9.49
CA TYR A 188 -8.83 8.87 10.03
C TYR A 188 -8.24 7.46 10.08
N VAL A 189 -8.18 6.85 11.25
CA VAL A 189 -7.53 5.56 11.45
C VAL A 189 -8.56 4.57 11.98
N LEU A 190 -8.73 3.46 11.27
CA LEU A 190 -9.47 2.31 11.74
C LEU A 190 -8.51 1.42 12.53
N ALA A 191 -8.81 1.17 13.81
CA ALA A 191 -7.95 0.39 14.69
C ALA A 191 -8.77 -0.56 15.57
N THR A 192 -8.15 -1.64 16.00
CA THR A 192 -8.68 -2.55 17.02
C THR A 192 -8.08 -2.22 18.37
N ARG A 193 -8.92 -2.12 19.39
CA ARG A 193 -8.54 -1.81 20.77
C ARG A 193 -9.12 -2.85 21.71
N GLU A 194 -8.31 -3.34 22.64
CA GLU A 194 -8.80 -4.07 23.80
C GLU A 194 -9.55 -3.08 24.71
N GLN A 195 -10.80 -3.40 25.04
CA GLN A 195 -11.50 -2.67 26.10
C GLN A 195 -10.97 -3.13 27.45
N GLN A 196 -10.47 -2.18 28.22
CA GLN A 196 -10.20 -2.39 29.64
C GLN A 196 -11.55 -2.25 30.36
N GLU A 197 -12.16 -3.38 30.69
CA GLU A 197 -13.46 -3.40 31.37
C GLU A 197 -13.34 -2.84 32.80
N VAL A 198 -14.40 -2.16 33.21
CA VAL A 198 -14.63 -1.79 34.61
C VAL A 198 -14.80 -3.09 35.41
N VAL A 199 -14.02 -3.22 36.48
CA VAL A 199 -13.94 -4.29 37.49
C VAL A 199 -15.13 -5.29 37.47
N GLY A 200 -14.89 -6.56 37.11
CA GLY A 200 -15.80 -7.66 37.44
C GLY A 200 -15.88 -8.86 36.49
N THR A 201 -15.41 -8.77 35.24
CA THR A 201 -15.56 -9.83 34.24
C THR A 201 -14.21 -10.24 33.63
N THR A 202 -13.93 -11.54 33.60
CA THR A 202 -12.63 -12.13 33.24
C THR A 202 -12.39 -12.26 31.72
N SER A 203 -13.06 -11.45 30.88
CA SER A 203 -12.86 -11.50 29.42
C SER A 203 -12.65 -10.12 28.83
N SER A 204 -11.39 -9.72 28.61
CA SER A 204 -11.09 -8.55 27.78
C SER A 204 -11.58 -8.83 26.35
N ARG A 205 -12.52 -8.01 25.86
CA ARG A 205 -13.02 -8.09 24.48
C ARG A 205 -12.41 -6.97 23.65
N ALA A 206 -11.82 -7.33 22.51
CA ALA A 206 -11.35 -6.36 21.55
C ALA A 206 -12.53 -5.81 20.72
N CYS A 207 -12.56 -4.49 20.53
CA CYS A 207 -13.53 -3.82 19.68
C CYS A 207 -12.81 -2.96 18.65
N ASP A 208 -13.41 -2.81 17.47
CA ASP A 208 -12.94 -1.84 16.50
C ASP A 208 -13.33 -0.43 16.89
N CYS A 209 -12.52 0.54 16.48
CA CYS A 209 -12.77 1.95 16.68
C CYS A 209 -12.21 2.79 15.52
N VAL A 210 -12.81 3.96 15.32
CA VAL A 210 -12.25 5.03 14.50
C VAL A 210 -11.58 6.04 15.42
N GLU A 211 -10.28 6.24 15.21
CA GLU A 211 -9.50 7.28 15.86
C GLU A 211 -9.15 8.37 14.83
N VAL A 212 -9.31 9.63 15.20
CA VAL A 212 -9.00 10.77 14.31
C VAL A 212 -7.84 11.54 14.89
N TYR A 213 -6.87 11.82 14.04
CA TYR A 213 -5.63 12.49 14.38
C TYR A 213 -5.44 13.76 13.58
N LEU A 214 -4.91 14.80 14.21
CA LEU A 214 -4.45 15.99 13.51
C LEU A 214 -3.21 15.65 12.68
N GLN A 215 -3.25 15.94 11.38
CA GLN A 215 -2.16 15.58 10.48
C GLN A 215 -0.86 16.35 10.78
N SER A 216 -0.98 17.58 11.31
CA SER A 216 0.15 18.48 11.59
C SER A 216 0.96 18.10 12.83
N SER A 217 0.29 17.55 13.86
CA SER A 217 0.88 17.22 15.15
C SER A 217 0.92 15.73 15.45
N GLY A 218 0.07 14.92 14.79
CA GLY A 218 -0.14 13.51 15.14
C GLY A 218 -0.94 13.33 16.44
N GLN A 219 -1.56 14.38 16.98
CA GLN A 219 -2.39 14.30 18.19
C GLN A 219 -3.75 13.70 17.88
N ARG A 220 -4.20 12.74 18.69
CA ARG A 220 -5.57 12.20 18.62
C ARG A 220 -6.57 13.23 19.14
N VAL A 221 -7.57 13.56 18.34
CA VAL A 221 -8.64 14.51 18.69
C VAL A 221 -9.99 13.84 18.89
N PHE A 222 -10.19 12.65 18.34
CA PHE A 222 -11.47 11.93 18.47
C PHE A 222 -11.26 10.42 18.51
N LYS A 223 -12.15 9.72 19.21
CA LYS A 223 -12.23 8.26 19.25
C LYS A 223 -13.69 7.85 19.33
N MET A 224 -14.09 6.92 18.46
CA MET A 224 -15.40 6.28 18.51
C MET A 224 -15.23 4.77 18.44
N THR A 225 -15.73 4.06 19.44
CA THR A 225 -15.70 2.60 19.53
C THR A 225 -16.99 2.01 19.00
N PHE A 226 -16.88 0.88 18.31
CA PHE A 226 -18.04 0.11 17.85
C PHE A 226 -18.35 -1.04 18.80
N HIS A 227 -19.55 -1.60 18.67
CA HIS A 227 -19.91 -2.83 19.34
C HIS A 227 -18.99 -3.98 18.87
N HIS A 228 -18.65 -4.91 19.76
CA HIS A 228 -17.68 -5.99 19.49
C HIS A 228 -18.10 -6.94 18.34
N SER A 229 -19.40 -6.98 17.98
CA SER A 229 -19.89 -7.75 16.83
C SER A 229 -19.65 -7.08 15.48
N MET A 230 -19.33 -5.78 15.47
CA MET A 230 -19.04 -5.04 14.24
C MET A 230 -17.53 -5.01 14.01
N THR A 231 -17.07 -5.88 13.12
CA THR A 231 -15.66 -5.96 12.71
C THR A 231 -15.49 -5.33 11.33
N PHE A 232 -14.58 -4.37 11.24
CA PHE A 232 -14.26 -3.62 10.05
C PHE A 232 -12.86 -3.95 9.58
N LYS A 233 -12.65 -3.93 8.26
CA LYS A 233 -11.34 -4.18 7.63
C LYS A 233 -10.77 -2.98 6.89
N GLN A 234 -11.62 -2.06 6.44
CA GLN A 234 -11.22 -0.93 5.60
C GLN A 234 -12.00 0.35 5.92
N ILE A 235 -11.34 1.49 5.75
CA ILE A 235 -11.92 2.82 5.92
C ILE A 235 -11.62 3.72 4.72
N VAL A 236 -12.62 4.47 4.27
CA VAL A 236 -12.49 5.39 3.13
C VAL A 236 -13.23 6.69 3.45
N LEU A 237 -12.60 7.83 3.18
CA LEU A 237 -13.24 9.14 3.29
C LEU A 237 -13.86 9.55 1.96
N VAL A 238 -15.11 9.99 1.99
CA VAL A 238 -15.88 10.44 0.82
C VAL A 238 -16.66 11.71 1.14
N GLY A 239 -17.17 12.37 0.10
CA GLY A 239 -18.01 13.56 0.23
C GLY A 239 -17.24 14.86 0.04
N GLN A 240 -17.99 15.96 0.03
CA GLN A 240 -17.45 17.31 -0.13
C GLN A 240 -17.04 17.88 1.23
N GLU A 241 -16.35 19.01 1.22
CA GLU A 241 -15.78 19.65 2.42
C GLU A 241 -16.80 19.86 3.55
N THR A 242 -18.04 20.23 3.21
CA THR A 242 -19.12 20.50 4.17
C THR A 242 -19.92 19.25 4.56
N GLN A 243 -19.81 18.16 3.80
CA GLN A 243 -20.57 16.92 3.99
C GLN A 243 -19.68 15.71 3.74
N ARG A 244 -18.81 15.45 4.72
CA ARG A 244 -17.92 14.29 4.68
C ARG A 244 -18.59 13.08 5.32
N ALA A 245 -18.32 11.92 4.75
CA ALA A 245 -18.69 10.64 5.34
C ALA A 245 -17.50 9.68 5.30
N LEU A 246 -17.35 8.89 6.36
CA LEU A 246 -16.49 7.72 6.38
C LEU A 246 -17.30 6.51 5.96
N LEU A 247 -16.81 5.80 4.97
CA LEU A 247 -17.29 4.48 4.61
C LEU A 247 -16.44 3.44 5.34
N LEU A 248 -17.11 2.54 6.05
CA LEU A 248 -16.52 1.48 6.83
C LEU A 248 -16.97 0.15 6.25
N LEU A 249 -16.03 -0.65 5.75
CA LEU A 249 -16.29 -1.97 5.19
C LEU A 249 -16.07 -3.04 6.26
N THR A 250 -17.09 -3.87 6.49
CA THR A 250 -17.00 -5.00 7.42
C THR A 250 -16.25 -6.18 6.81
N GLU A 251 -15.81 -7.10 7.67
CA GLU A 251 -15.26 -8.40 7.21
C GLU A 251 -16.28 -9.20 6.38
N GLU A 252 -17.58 -9.06 6.70
CA GLU A 252 -18.69 -9.69 5.96
C GLU A 252 -18.98 -9.04 4.58
N GLY A 253 -18.32 -7.93 4.25
CA GLY A 253 -18.53 -7.23 2.98
C GLY A 253 -19.67 -6.21 2.98
N LYS A 254 -20.19 -5.82 4.15
CA LYS A 254 -21.22 -4.78 4.30
C LYS A 254 -20.57 -3.41 4.50
N ILE A 255 -21.20 -2.37 3.96
CA ILE A 255 -20.69 -1.01 4.03
C ILE A 255 -21.58 -0.17 4.92
N TYR A 256 -20.97 0.43 5.92
CA TYR A 256 -21.60 1.44 6.77
C TYR A 256 -21.07 2.83 6.42
N SER A 257 -21.92 3.84 6.54
CA SER A 257 -21.60 5.24 6.34
C SER A 257 -21.73 5.95 7.67
N LEU A 258 -20.68 6.68 8.04
CA LEU A 258 -20.61 7.51 9.23
C LEU A 258 -20.46 8.96 8.78
N VAL A 259 -21.43 9.81 9.08
CA VAL A 259 -21.32 11.24 8.75
C VAL A 259 -20.34 11.90 9.71
N VAL A 260 -19.38 12.66 9.18
CA VAL A 260 -18.35 13.34 9.97
C VAL A 260 -18.53 14.84 9.85
N ASN A 261 -18.70 15.51 10.99
CA ASN A 261 -18.66 16.96 11.08
C ASN A 261 -17.29 17.41 11.60
N GLU A 262 -16.42 17.83 10.69
CA GLU A 262 -15.05 18.24 11.03
C GLU A 262 -14.99 19.49 11.91
N THR A 263 -16.00 20.37 11.86
CA THR A 263 -16.06 21.59 12.70
C THR A 263 -16.22 21.27 14.19
N GLN A 264 -16.75 20.08 14.48
CA GLN A 264 -16.98 19.59 15.83
C GLN A 264 -15.74 18.85 16.37
N LEU A 265 -14.87 18.31 15.51
CA LEU A 265 -13.69 17.56 15.97
C LEU A 265 -12.69 18.41 16.78
N ASP A 266 -12.71 19.74 16.62
CA ASP A 266 -11.86 20.66 17.38
C ASP A 266 -12.40 21.00 18.78
N GLN A 267 -13.68 20.71 19.08
CA GLN A 267 -14.27 21.06 20.38
C GLN A 267 -14.32 19.84 21.31
N PRO A 268 -14.07 20.01 22.62
CA PRO A 268 -13.98 18.91 23.58
C PRO A 268 -15.35 18.34 24.02
N ARG A 269 -16.40 18.45 23.19
CA ARG A 269 -17.76 18.00 23.54
C ARG A 269 -17.99 16.54 23.15
N SER A 270 -18.90 15.86 23.84
CA SER A 270 -19.37 14.55 23.44
C SER A 270 -20.25 14.66 22.19
N TYR A 271 -19.92 13.92 21.14
CA TYR A 271 -20.65 13.92 19.87
C TYR A 271 -21.45 12.66 19.67
N THR A 272 -22.71 12.82 19.25
CA THR A 272 -23.50 11.72 18.71
C THR A 272 -23.15 11.54 17.26
N VAL A 273 -22.65 10.37 16.88
CA VAL A 273 -22.37 10.04 15.49
C VAL A 273 -23.39 9.00 15.02
N GLN A 274 -23.94 9.20 13.83
CA GLN A 274 -24.89 8.29 13.23
C GLN A 274 -24.18 7.38 12.24
N LEU A 275 -24.21 6.08 12.54
CA LEU A 275 -23.74 5.02 11.66
C LEU A 275 -24.93 4.40 10.93
N ALA A 276 -24.95 4.46 9.60
CA ALA A 276 -26.05 3.95 8.78
C ALA A 276 -25.54 2.94 7.75
N LEU A 277 -26.30 1.87 7.51
CA LEU A 277 -25.99 0.91 6.45
C LEU A 277 -26.18 1.56 5.07
N ARG A 278 -25.21 1.43 4.16
CA ARG A 278 -25.31 2.01 2.81
C ARG A 278 -26.32 1.26 1.96
N LYS A 279 -26.98 2.00 1.07
CA LYS A 279 -27.90 1.50 0.03
C LYS A 279 -27.34 0.31 -0.75
N VAL A 280 -26.05 0.33 -1.11
CA VAL A 280 -25.39 -0.78 -1.84
C VAL A 280 -25.53 -2.09 -1.07
N SER A 281 -25.28 -2.09 0.24
CA SER A 281 -25.44 -3.28 1.07
C SER A 281 -26.89 -3.58 1.44
N HIS A 282 -27.76 -2.56 1.51
CA HIS A 282 -29.18 -2.73 1.80
C HIS A 282 -29.95 -3.38 0.63
N TYR A 283 -29.73 -2.91 -0.60
CA TYR A 283 -30.45 -3.39 -1.78
C TYR A 283 -29.82 -4.62 -2.43
N LEU A 284 -28.51 -4.85 -2.23
CA LEU A 284 -27.78 -6.02 -2.73
C LEU A 284 -27.14 -6.79 -1.57
N PRO A 285 -27.92 -7.38 -0.65
CA PRO A 285 -27.39 -8.01 0.56
C PRO A 285 -26.55 -9.27 0.29
N HIS A 286 -26.72 -9.88 -0.89
CA HIS A 286 -25.96 -11.04 -1.36
C HIS A 286 -24.59 -10.64 -1.93
N LEU A 287 -24.39 -9.37 -2.29
CA LEU A 287 -23.17 -8.87 -2.88
C LEU A 287 -22.15 -8.56 -1.78
N ARG A 288 -21.08 -9.34 -1.72
CA ARG A 288 -19.98 -9.11 -0.78
C ARG A 288 -18.94 -8.19 -1.40
N VAL A 289 -18.74 -7.04 -0.76
CA VAL A 289 -17.70 -6.09 -1.16
C VAL A 289 -16.36 -6.51 -0.56
N ALA A 290 -15.38 -6.78 -1.41
CA ALA A 290 -14.03 -7.18 -1.06
C ALA A 290 -13.20 -5.97 -0.61
N CYS A 291 -13.25 -4.88 -1.38
CA CYS A 291 -12.56 -3.64 -1.08
C CYS A 291 -13.27 -2.41 -1.66
N MET A 292 -12.92 -1.25 -1.12
CA MET A 292 -13.39 0.07 -1.54
C MET A 292 -12.21 0.93 -1.92
N THR A 293 -12.40 1.80 -2.90
CA THR A 293 -11.48 2.91 -3.17
C THR A 293 -12.28 4.15 -3.50
N SER A 294 -11.80 5.33 -3.10
CA SER A 294 -12.43 6.60 -3.44
C SER A 294 -11.46 7.55 -4.11
N ASN A 295 -12.02 8.44 -4.90
CA ASN A 295 -11.39 9.67 -5.32
C ASN A 295 -12.26 10.85 -4.88
N GLN A 296 -11.99 12.05 -5.41
CA GLN A 296 -12.71 13.27 -5.03
C GLN A 296 -14.23 13.22 -5.31
N SER A 297 -14.67 12.49 -6.33
CA SER A 297 -16.05 12.56 -6.83
C SER A 297 -16.78 11.22 -6.87
N SER A 298 -16.07 10.11 -6.65
CA SER A 298 -16.61 8.77 -6.84
C SER A 298 -16.01 7.77 -5.86
N THR A 299 -16.72 6.68 -5.66
CA THR A 299 -16.29 5.53 -4.86
C THR A 299 -16.52 4.29 -5.67
N LEU A 300 -15.48 3.48 -5.80
CA LEU A 300 -15.50 2.20 -6.48
C LEU A 300 -15.53 1.08 -5.44
N TYR A 301 -16.45 0.15 -5.62
CA TYR A 301 -16.64 -1.03 -4.79
C TYR A 301 -16.24 -2.24 -5.60
N VAL A 302 -15.22 -2.97 -5.15
CA VAL A 302 -14.79 -4.23 -5.76
C VAL A 302 -15.46 -5.35 -5.01
N THR A 303 -16.11 -6.26 -5.73
CA THR A 303 -16.81 -7.41 -5.16
C THR A 303 -15.96 -8.67 -5.35
N ASP A 304 -16.13 -9.67 -4.47
CA ASP A 304 -15.42 -10.93 -4.64
C ASP A 304 -15.84 -11.63 -5.96
N PRO A 305 -14.91 -12.31 -6.67
CA PRO A 305 -15.21 -12.97 -7.94
C PRO A 305 -16.10 -14.22 -7.83
N ILE A 306 -16.68 -14.51 -6.67
CA ILE A 306 -17.52 -15.70 -6.47
C ILE A 306 -18.98 -15.27 -6.57
N LEU A 307 -19.51 -15.24 -7.81
CA LEU A 307 -20.91 -15.53 -8.19
C LEU A 307 -21.32 -15.09 -9.62
N CYS A 308 -20.39 -14.77 -10.53
CA CYS A 308 -20.74 -14.62 -11.96
C CYS A 308 -20.70 -15.95 -12.74
N SER A 309 -20.89 -17.10 -12.09
CA SER A 309 -21.11 -18.39 -12.78
C SER A 309 -22.56 -18.58 -13.26
N TRP A 310 -23.47 -17.66 -12.92
CA TRP A 310 -24.90 -17.74 -13.28
C TRP A 310 -25.31 -16.84 -14.46
N LEU A 311 -24.34 -16.22 -15.14
CA LEU A 311 -24.58 -15.41 -16.35
C LEU A 311 -23.85 -15.96 -17.60
N GLN A 312 -23.48 -17.24 -17.60
CA GLN A 312 -23.28 -17.93 -18.88
C GLN A 312 -24.67 -18.30 -19.42
N PRO A 313 -25.15 -17.70 -20.53
CA PRO A 313 -26.27 -18.30 -21.24
C PRO A 313 -25.86 -19.71 -21.67
N PRO A 314 -26.78 -20.70 -21.69
CA PRO A 314 -26.50 -21.94 -22.38
C PRO A 314 -26.18 -21.59 -23.83
N TRP A 315 -24.98 -21.94 -24.28
CA TRP A 315 -24.62 -21.88 -25.69
C TRP A 315 -25.69 -22.65 -26.48
N PRO A 316 -26.45 -22.02 -27.39
CA PRO A 316 -27.19 -22.77 -28.37
C PRO A 316 -26.22 -23.25 -29.44
N GLY A 317 -26.06 -24.57 -29.51
CA GLY A 317 -25.68 -25.38 -30.68
C GLY A 317 -24.65 -24.84 -31.69
N GLY A 318 -23.54 -25.58 -31.77
CA GLY A 318 -22.67 -25.72 -32.94
C GLY A 318 -21.89 -27.02 -32.80
#